data_AF-A0A5C5V8Z7-F1
#
_entry.id   AF-A0A5C5V8Z7-F1
#
_cell.length_a   1.000
_cell.length_b   1.000
_cell.length_c   1.000
_cell.angle_alpha   90.00
_cell.angle_beta   90.00
_cell.angle_gamma   90.00
#
_symmetry.space_group_name_H-M   'P 1'
#
loop_
_entity.id
_entity.type
_entity.pdbx_description
1 polymer ?
#
loop_
_entity_poly.entity_id
_entity_poly.type
_entity_poly.pdbx_seq_one_letter_code
_entity_poly.pdbx_strand_id
1 'polypeptide(L)'
;MTGKTSPYVVLFVCLFYGTGISAVSLESEVWADQPPAENPARTDIETKKTIDRGLTWLVSTIHKDGTVGPDVYHESNLACTAMVGLALMTEGSTAYGGRYSKESRRVLGGVLDLVERRKLDGGESKAETLVQHKIGANADVFLATLYLSEVYYEAPGYEKDIEEALNRLIRHICQSQRADGMWGDESWAPILGTVLGWESLRSAHSAGFKINASSRLVAEALIKRLRDKSKDKGGWMHTFYKNASSLRVLYSMDYRDDPLFAQSVEDLLALTKERSPTFELAGGEEFLSYYLVTQCMLKEPDNAEWAQWHPHVRKALIRLQNGDGSWTGHHCIRDRTFCTAAALMTLLSTNYHLSVSDL
;
A
#
# COMPACT_ATOMS: atom_id res chain seq x y z
N MET A 1 -19.98 16.38 42.02
CA MET A 1 -21.10 15.49 41.63
C MET A 1 -21.38 15.81 40.17
N THR A 2 -20.91 15.05 39.19
CA THR A 2 -20.96 13.61 38.98
C THR A 2 -19.60 13.10 38.44
N GLY A 3 -18.89 12.29 39.22
CA GLY A 3 -17.70 11.59 38.73
C GLY A 3 -18.13 10.41 37.88
N LYS A 4 -17.74 10.38 36.61
CA LYS A 4 -17.90 9.20 35.76
C LYS A 4 -16.82 8.19 36.14
N THR A 5 -17.20 7.16 36.88
CA THR A 5 -16.36 5.99 37.13
C THR A 5 -16.25 5.17 35.85
N SER A 6 -15.02 4.92 35.39
CA SER A 6 -14.73 3.94 34.34
C SER A 6 -15.20 2.55 34.79
N PRO A 7 -15.79 1.71 33.93
CA PRO A 7 -16.20 0.36 34.32
C PRO A 7 -14.96 -0.55 34.39
N TYR A 8 -14.48 -0.83 35.61
CA TYR A 8 -13.52 -1.91 35.84
C TYR A 8 -14.25 -3.25 35.85
N VAL A 9 -13.75 -4.23 35.09
CA VAL A 9 -14.15 -5.64 35.23
C VAL A 9 -13.13 -6.29 36.14
N VAL A 10 -13.55 -6.71 37.33
CA VAL A 10 -12.69 -7.44 38.27
C VAL A 10 -12.76 -8.93 37.93
N LEU A 11 -11.67 -9.47 37.38
CA LEU A 11 -11.51 -10.91 37.18
C LEU A 11 -10.85 -11.53 38.42
N PHE A 12 -11.55 -12.44 39.10
CA PHE A 12 -10.94 -13.24 40.18
C PHE A 12 -10.32 -14.50 39.59
N VAL A 13 -8.98 -14.60 39.64
CA VAL A 13 -8.26 -15.83 39.33
C VAL A 13 -7.92 -16.52 40.65
N CYS A 14 -8.56 -17.67 40.92
CA CYS A 14 -8.22 -18.52 42.06
C CYS A 14 -7.07 -19.46 41.68
N LEU A 15 -5.86 -19.19 42.17
CA LEU A 15 -4.74 -20.13 42.09
C LEU A 15 -4.76 -21.06 43.31
N PHE A 16 -4.92 -22.35 43.08
CA PHE A 16 -4.82 -23.36 44.13
C PHE A 16 -3.35 -23.77 44.33
N TYR A 17 -2.69 -23.16 45.33
CA TYR A 17 -1.53 -23.74 45.98
C TYR A 17 -1.91 -24.10 47.42
N GLY A 18 -1.34 -25.20 47.92
CA GLY A 18 -1.70 -25.81 49.20
C GLY A 18 -1.91 -24.81 50.34
N THR A 19 -3.07 -24.96 50.99
CA THR A 19 -3.46 -24.33 52.26
C THR A 19 -3.29 -22.80 52.33
N GLY A 20 -4.04 -22.07 51.50
CA GLY A 20 -4.29 -20.64 51.68
C GLY A 20 -4.88 -19.98 50.43
N ILE A 21 -6.09 -19.44 50.51
CA ILE A 21 -6.70 -18.66 49.41
C ILE A 21 -6.16 -17.22 49.52
N SER A 22 -5.33 -16.80 48.57
CA SER A 22 -4.99 -15.40 48.36
C SER A 22 -5.62 -14.94 47.05
N ALA A 23 -6.60 -14.05 47.12
CA ALA A 23 -7.15 -13.41 45.93
C ALA A 23 -6.19 -12.29 45.48
N VAL A 24 -5.67 -12.39 44.26
CA VAL A 24 -4.93 -11.31 43.61
C VAL A 24 -5.89 -10.60 42.66
N SER A 25 -6.14 -9.32 42.89
CA SER A 25 -6.86 -8.46 41.95
C SER A 25 -5.89 -7.98 40.87
N LEU A 26 -6.04 -8.50 39.65
CA LEU A 26 -5.41 -7.93 38.47
C LEU A 26 -6.35 -6.87 37.91
N GLU A 27 -6.02 -5.60 38.12
CA GLU A 27 -6.65 -4.48 37.40
C GLU A 27 -6.01 -4.41 36.00
N SER A 28 -6.73 -4.87 34.97
CA SER A 28 -6.39 -4.55 33.59
C SER A 28 -7.12 -3.27 33.20
N GLU A 29 -6.38 -2.20 32.90
CA GLU A 29 -6.94 -1.06 32.18
C GLU A 29 -7.41 -1.56 30.80
N VAL A 30 -8.73 -1.64 30.62
CA VAL A 30 -9.30 -1.70 29.28
C VAL A 30 -9.12 -0.29 28.72
N TRP A 31 -8.16 -0.10 27.82
CA TRP A 31 -8.13 1.06 26.96
C TRP A 31 -9.44 1.05 26.17
N ALA A 32 -10.42 1.82 26.64
CA ALA A 32 -11.58 2.15 25.85
C ALA A 32 -11.06 2.91 24.63
N ASP A 33 -11.07 2.24 23.47
CA ASP A 33 -10.79 2.84 22.18
C ASP A 33 -11.51 4.20 22.12
N GLN A 34 -10.73 5.27 21.97
CA GLN A 34 -11.26 6.52 21.45
C GLN A 34 -12.04 6.16 20.18
N PRO A 35 -13.26 6.69 19.96
CA PRO A 35 -13.96 6.42 18.72
C PRO A 35 -13.02 6.78 17.56
N PRO A 36 -12.80 5.87 16.59
CA PRO A 36 -11.85 6.12 15.53
C PRO A 36 -12.16 7.46 14.89
N ALA A 37 -11.12 8.22 14.56
CA ALA A 37 -11.23 9.44 13.79
C ALA A 37 -12.24 9.22 12.64
N GLU A 38 -13.14 10.18 12.42
CA GLU A 38 -14.25 10.05 11.48
C GLU A 38 -13.76 9.47 10.15
N ASN A 39 -14.25 8.28 9.75
CA ASN A 39 -13.81 7.61 8.53
C ASN A 39 -14.50 8.26 7.31
N PRO A 40 -13.81 9.14 6.56
CA PRO A 40 -14.45 9.92 5.50
C PRO A 40 -14.92 9.05 4.33
N ALA A 41 -14.32 7.88 4.12
CA ALA A 41 -14.79 6.93 3.10
C ALA A 41 -16.21 6.43 3.38
N ARG A 42 -16.66 6.48 4.65
CA ARG A 42 -17.98 6.04 5.10
C ARG A 42 -18.92 7.22 5.43
N THR A 43 -18.38 8.35 5.89
CA THR A 43 -19.20 9.47 6.41
C THR A 43 -19.34 10.65 5.44
N ASP A 44 -18.34 10.92 4.60
CA ASP A 44 -18.34 12.07 3.68
C ASP A 44 -19.01 11.71 2.34
N ILE A 45 -20.12 12.39 2.04
CA ILE A 45 -20.98 12.08 0.88
C ILE A 45 -20.23 12.27 -0.46
N GLU A 46 -19.41 13.31 -0.57
CA GLU A 46 -18.68 13.61 -1.81
C GLU A 46 -17.60 12.56 -2.04
N THR A 47 -16.83 12.24 -0.99
CA THR A 47 -15.81 11.18 -0.97
C THR A 47 -16.43 9.84 -1.38
N LYS A 48 -17.58 9.47 -0.80
CA LYS A 48 -18.28 8.24 -1.16
C LYS A 48 -18.70 8.20 -2.63
N LYS A 49 -19.28 9.29 -3.15
CA LYS A 49 -19.65 9.38 -4.57
C LYS A 49 -18.43 9.28 -5.49
N THR A 50 -17.33 9.93 -5.13
CA THR A 50 -16.06 9.85 -5.85
C THR A 50 -15.54 8.42 -5.88
N ILE A 51 -15.50 7.75 -4.72
CA ILE A 51 -15.11 6.33 -4.60
C ILE A 51 -16.01 5.43 -5.46
N ASP A 52 -17.34 5.58 -5.36
CA ASP A 52 -18.30 4.76 -6.10
C ASP A 52 -18.15 4.89 -7.62
N ARG A 53 -17.93 6.12 -8.12
CA ARG A 53 -17.66 6.36 -9.54
C ARG A 53 -16.34 5.73 -9.98
N GLY A 54 -15.30 5.86 -9.16
CA GLY A 54 -13.98 5.26 -9.42
C GLY A 54 -14.03 3.74 -9.47
N LEU A 55 -14.68 3.09 -8.49
CA LEU A 55 -14.83 1.64 -8.44
C LEU A 55 -15.67 1.12 -9.61
N THR A 56 -16.75 1.83 -9.97
CA THR A 56 -17.59 1.47 -11.11
C THR A 56 -16.77 1.48 -12.41
N TRP A 57 -15.97 2.53 -12.62
CA TRP A 57 -15.07 2.60 -13.76
C TRP A 57 -13.99 1.49 -13.69
N LEU A 58 -13.35 1.29 -12.54
CA LEU A 58 -12.27 0.32 -12.37
C LEU A 58 -12.73 -1.11 -12.66
N VAL A 59 -13.89 -1.50 -12.14
CA VAL A 59 -14.49 -2.82 -12.40
C VAL A 59 -14.80 -3.02 -13.88
N SER A 60 -15.18 -1.97 -14.60
CA SER A 60 -15.44 -2.06 -16.04
C SER A 60 -14.20 -2.40 -16.88
N THR A 61 -12.99 -2.21 -16.32
CA THR A 61 -11.73 -2.56 -16.99
C THR A 61 -11.41 -4.07 -16.95
N ILE A 62 -12.12 -4.85 -16.13
CA ILE A 62 -11.80 -6.28 -15.92
C ILE A 62 -12.29 -7.12 -17.10
N HIS A 63 -11.34 -7.65 -17.87
CA HIS A 63 -11.63 -8.53 -19.01
C HIS A 63 -12.26 -9.85 -18.58
N LYS A 64 -12.90 -10.56 -19.52
CA LYS A 64 -13.61 -11.83 -19.23
C LYS A 64 -12.74 -12.86 -18.51
N ASP A 65 -11.45 -12.94 -18.87
CA ASP A 65 -10.45 -13.83 -18.24
C ASP A 65 -9.91 -13.31 -16.89
N GLY A 66 -10.40 -12.16 -16.42
CA GLY A 66 -10.02 -11.56 -15.15
C GLY A 66 -8.82 -10.63 -15.22
N THR A 67 -8.12 -10.58 -16.35
CA THR A 67 -6.94 -9.73 -16.53
C THR A 67 -7.32 -8.28 -16.81
N VAL A 68 -6.39 -7.35 -16.58
CA VAL A 68 -6.61 -5.91 -16.75
C VAL A 68 -5.43 -5.24 -17.44
N GLY A 69 -5.70 -4.32 -18.36
CA GLY A 69 -4.70 -3.48 -19.04
C GLY A 69 -4.60 -2.05 -18.47
N PRO A 70 -3.73 -1.20 -19.05
CA PRO A 70 -3.58 0.21 -18.69
C PRO A 70 -4.86 1.06 -18.79
N ASP A 71 -5.82 0.62 -19.60
CA ASP A 71 -7.14 1.21 -19.80
C ASP A 71 -8.14 0.13 -20.30
N VAL A 72 -9.42 0.47 -20.41
CA VAL A 72 -10.57 -0.44 -20.68
C VAL A 72 -10.38 -1.37 -21.89
N TYR A 73 -9.63 -0.95 -22.92
CA TYR A 73 -9.46 -1.72 -24.18
C TYR A 73 -7.99 -2.00 -24.54
N HIS A 74 -7.10 -2.04 -23.55
CA HIS A 74 -5.68 -2.28 -23.79
C HIS A 74 -5.25 -3.71 -23.45
N GLU A 75 -4.13 -4.16 -24.02
CA GLU A 75 -3.54 -5.46 -23.67
C GLU A 75 -3.26 -5.54 -22.17
N SER A 76 -3.65 -6.67 -21.58
CA SER A 76 -3.54 -6.86 -20.13
C SER A 76 -2.10 -7.03 -19.67
N ASN A 77 -1.84 -6.60 -18.44
CA ASN A 77 -0.55 -6.81 -17.79
C ASN A 77 -0.70 -7.09 -16.29
N LEU A 78 0.34 -7.70 -15.73
CA LEU A 78 0.35 -8.17 -14.35
C LEU A 78 0.24 -7.02 -13.33
N ALA A 79 0.92 -5.89 -13.58
CA ALA A 79 0.88 -4.74 -12.68
C ALA A 79 -0.53 -4.15 -12.53
N CYS A 80 -1.22 -3.88 -13.65
CA CYS A 80 -2.58 -3.35 -13.64
C CYS A 80 -3.56 -4.33 -13.01
N THR A 81 -3.44 -5.62 -13.33
CA THR A 81 -4.31 -6.66 -12.77
C THR A 81 -4.16 -6.77 -11.25
N ALA A 82 -2.93 -6.77 -10.75
CA ALA A 82 -2.64 -6.80 -9.31
C ALA A 82 -3.12 -5.53 -8.59
N MET A 83 -2.93 -4.35 -9.18
CA MET A 83 -3.42 -3.07 -8.63
C MET A 83 -4.94 -3.03 -8.51
N VAL A 84 -5.68 -3.57 -9.49
CA VAL A 84 -7.14 -3.70 -9.38
C VAL A 84 -7.51 -4.64 -8.23
N GLY A 85 -6.81 -5.77 -8.07
CA GLY A 85 -7.01 -6.68 -6.95
C GLY A 85 -6.84 -5.98 -5.59
N LEU A 86 -5.75 -5.22 -5.42
CA LEU A 86 -5.48 -4.43 -4.21
C LEU A 86 -6.55 -3.37 -3.95
N ALA A 87 -7.02 -2.66 -4.98
CA ALA A 87 -8.07 -1.66 -4.83
C ALA A 87 -9.40 -2.28 -4.39
N LEU A 88 -9.77 -3.45 -4.95
CA LEU A 88 -10.97 -4.18 -4.53
C LEU A 88 -10.86 -4.68 -3.08
N MET A 89 -9.69 -5.16 -2.68
CA MET A 89 -9.45 -5.55 -1.28
C MET A 89 -9.51 -4.35 -0.33
N THR A 90 -8.95 -3.20 -0.73
CA THR A 90 -9.03 -1.97 0.09
C THR A 90 -10.48 -1.51 0.27
N GLU A 91 -11.34 -1.74 -0.73
CA GLU A 91 -12.79 -1.52 -0.62
C GLU A 91 -13.46 -2.47 0.38
N GLY A 92 -12.94 -3.69 0.51
CA GLY A 92 -13.49 -4.76 1.36
C GLY A 92 -14.10 -5.91 0.56
N SER A 93 -13.81 -6.00 -0.75
CA SER A 93 -14.21 -7.10 -1.61
C SER A 93 -13.08 -8.12 -1.77
N THR A 94 -13.39 -9.39 -1.49
CA THR A 94 -12.46 -10.52 -1.58
C THR A 94 -13.01 -11.62 -2.49
N ALA A 95 -12.23 -12.66 -2.77
CA ALA A 95 -12.73 -13.80 -3.55
C ALA A 95 -13.84 -14.58 -2.83
N TYR A 96 -13.94 -14.42 -1.50
CA TYR A 96 -14.98 -14.99 -0.66
C TYR A 96 -16.26 -14.16 -0.60
N GLY A 97 -16.15 -12.84 -0.37
CA GLY A 97 -17.31 -11.98 -0.08
C GLY A 97 -17.12 -10.51 -0.45
N GLY A 98 -18.16 -9.70 -0.20
CA GLY A 98 -18.17 -8.27 -0.53
C GLY A 98 -18.86 -7.94 -1.86
N ARG A 99 -18.98 -6.64 -2.13
CA ARG A 99 -19.76 -6.07 -3.24
C ARG A 99 -19.27 -6.57 -4.61
N TYR A 100 -17.95 -6.71 -4.76
CA TYR A 100 -17.28 -7.09 -6.00
C TYR A 100 -16.62 -8.47 -5.89
N SER A 101 -17.21 -9.41 -5.15
CA SER A 101 -16.62 -10.74 -4.92
C SER A 101 -16.41 -11.56 -6.19
N LYS A 102 -17.34 -11.46 -7.16
CA LYS A 102 -17.23 -12.17 -8.45
C LYS A 102 -16.08 -11.61 -9.29
N GLU A 103 -15.94 -10.30 -9.31
CA GLU A 103 -14.86 -9.58 -9.98
C GLU A 103 -13.52 -9.89 -9.30
N SER A 104 -13.48 -9.88 -7.97
CA SER A 104 -12.29 -10.19 -7.18
C SER A 104 -11.79 -11.61 -7.45
N ARG A 105 -12.70 -12.60 -7.53
CA ARG A 105 -12.33 -13.98 -7.88
C ARG A 105 -11.78 -14.10 -9.31
N ARG A 106 -12.36 -13.35 -10.26
CA ARG A 106 -11.84 -13.30 -11.64
C ARG A 106 -10.45 -12.67 -11.68
N VAL A 107 -10.26 -11.54 -11.00
CA VAL A 107 -8.96 -10.86 -10.91
C VAL A 107 -7.90 -11.77 -10.29
N LEU A 108 -8.24 -12.49 -9.22
CA LEU A 108 -7.34 -13.49 -8.62
C LEU A 108 -6.89 -14.54 -9.65
N GLY A 109 -7.83 -15.15 -10.38
CA GLY A 109 -7.51 -16.09 -11.46
C GLY A 109 -6.63 -15.46 -12.55
N GLY A 110 -6.94 -14.23 -12.96
CA GLY A 110 -6.15 -13.48 -13.94
C GLY A 110 -4.72 -13.18 -13.47
N VAL A 111 -4.52 -12.85 -12.18
CA VAL A 111 -3.18 -12.68 -11.60
C VAL A 111 -2.42 -14.00 -11.61
N LEU A 112 -3.03 -15.10 -11.16
CA LEU A 112 -2.38 -16.42 -11.15
C LEU A 112 -1.97 -16.85 -12.57
N ASP A 113 -2.85 -16.67 -13.55
CA ASP A 113 -2.57 -16.94 -14.97
C ASP A 113 -1.40 -16.10 -15.53
N LEU A 114 -1.35 -14.82 -15.17
CA LEU A 114 -0.29 -13.91 -15.61
C LEU A 114 1.04 -14.21 -14.91
N VAL A 115 1.02 -14.55 -13.62
CA VAL A 115 2.20 -15.00 -12.86
C VAL A 115 2.76 -16.26 -13.47
N GLU A 116 1.91 -17.21 -13.85
CA GLU A 116 2.36 -18.46 -14.45
C GLU A 116 3.13 -18.21 -15.76
N ARG A 117 2.59 -17.33 -16.61
CA ARG A 117 3.21 -16.93 -17.89
C ARG A 117 4.42 -16.02 -17.74
N ARG A 118 4.61 -15.37 -16.59
CA ARG A 118 5.69 -14.40 -16.36
C ARG A 118 7.03 -15.11 -16.23
N LYS A 119 7.89 -14.98 -17.24
CA LYS A 119 9.27 -15.46 -17.20
C LYS A 119 10.06 -14.65 -16.16
N LEU A 120 10.61 -15.29 -15.14
CA LEU A 120 11.37 -14.62 -14.06
C LEU A 120 12.89 -14.67 -14.32
N ASP A 121 13.38 -15.75 -14.95
CA ASP A 121 14.81 -15.98 -15.18
C ASP A 121 15.24 -15.55 -16.59
N GLY A 122 15.75 -14.32 -16.73
CA GLY A 122 16.64 -13.88 -17.83
C GLY A 122 16.18 -14.05 -19.30
N GLY A 123 14.97 -14.53 -19.56
CA GLY A 123 14.43 -14.67 -20.90
C GLY A 123 13.98 -13.33 -21.47
N GLU A 124 14.07 -13.17 -22.79
CA GLU A 124 13.48 -12.02 -23.48
C GLU A 124 12.01 -11.86 -23.05
N SER A 125 11.75 -10.76 -22.33
CA SER A 125 10.40 -10.33 -22.02
C SER A 125 9.82 -9.61 -23.25
N LYS A 126 8.51 -9.74 -23.45
CA LYS A 126 7.76 -8.80 -24.32
C LYS A 126 8.08 -7.36 -23.90
N ALA A 127 7.83 -6.41 -24.81
CA ALA A 127 7.99 -4.97 -24.57
C ALA A 127 7.53 -4.60 -23.14
N GLU A 128 8.45 -4.00 -22.38
CA GLU A 128 8.20 -3.63 -20.98
C GLU A 128 6.99 -2.69 -20.88
N THR A 129 6.15 -2.92 -19.87
CA THR A 129 5.06 -2.00 -19.54
C THR A 129 5.61 -0.65 -19.06
N LEU A 130 4.80 0.41 -19.12
CA LEU A 130 5.20 1.71 -18.56
C LEU A 130 5.53 1.61 -17.08
N VAL A 131 4.77 0.82 -16.31
CA VAL A 131 5.04 0.55 -14.90
C VAL A 131 6.41 -0.07 -14.70
N GLN A 132 6.76 -1.11 -15.48
CA GLN A 132 8.08 -1.73 -15.40
C GLN A 132 9.21 -0.78 -15.79
N HIS A 133 9.05 -0.05 -16.90
CA HIS A 133 10.06 0.88 -17.37
C HIS A 133 10.32 2.02 -16.36
N LYS A 134 9.28 2.49 -15.66
CA LYS A 134 9.38 3.63 -14.74
C LYS A 134 9.76 3.27 -13.32
N ILE A 135 9.25 2.17 -12.79
CA ILE A 135 9.48 1.75 -11.40
C ILE A 135 10.60 0.71 -11.30
N GLY A 136 10.77 -0.14 -12.30
CA GLY A 136 11.77 -1.21 -12.36
C GLY A 136 11.23 -2.46 -13.03
N ALA A 137 12.12 -3.26 -13.63
CA ALA A 137 11.74 -4.42 -14.44
C ALA A 137 10.89 -5.46 -13.70
N ASN A 138 10.98 -5.47 -12.36
CA ASN A 138 10.24 -6.34 -11.44
C ASN A 138 9.04 -5.66 -10.76
N ALA A 139 8.66 -4.44 -11.15
CA ALA A 139 7.56 -3.71 -10.51
C ALA A 139 6.22 -4.49 -10.55
N ASP A 140 5.96 -5.18 -11.65
CA ASP A 140 4.80 -6.06 -11.81
C ASP A 140 4.84 -7.27 -10.87
N VAL A 141 6.02 -7.87 -10.69
CA VAL A 141 6.27 -8.97 -9.74
C VAL A 141 6.05 -8.50 -8.29
N PHE A 142 6.53 -7.30 -7.93
CA PHE A 142 6.33 -6.73 -6.58
C PHE A 142 4.85 -6.52 -6.29
N LEU A 143 4.11 -5.92 -7.21
CA LEU A 143 2.67 -5.66 -7.06
C LEU A 143 1.85 -6.96 -7.00
N ALA A 144 2.18 -7.95 -7.83
CA ALA A 144 1.55 -9.27 -7.78
C ALA A 144 1.82 -9.98 -6.45
N THR A 145 3.06 -9.93 -5.96
CA THR A 145 3.43 -10.52 -4.66
C THR A 145 2.70 -9.84 -3.52
N LEU A 146 2.58 -8.51 -3.54
CA LEU A 146 1.81 -7.76 -2.56
C LEU A 146 0.34 -8.20 -2.58
N TYR A 147 -0.33 -8.18 -3.74
CA TYR A 147 -1.72 -8.61 -3.85
C TYR A 147 -1.96 -10.05 -3.40
N LEU A 148 -1.12 -10.99 -3.86
CA LEU A 148 -1.26 -12.40 -3.52
C LEU A 148 -1.02 -12.66 -2.02
N SER A 149 -0.16 -11.87 -1.38
CA SER A 149 0.07 -11.95 0.07
C SER A 149 -1.15 -11.48 0.85
N GLU A 150 -1.77 -10.38 0.44
CA GLU A 150 -3.00 -9.85 1.08
C GLU A 150 -4.18 -10.82 0.90
N VAL A 151 -4.34 -11.42 -0.29
CA VAL A 151 -5.51 -12.26 -0.60
C VAL A 151 -5.36 -13.71 -0.10
N TYR A 152 -4.19 -14.11 0.40
CA TYR A 152 -3.85 -15.52 0.65
C TYR A 152 -4.86 -16.25 1.55
N TYR A 153 -5.30 -15.60 2.64
CA TYR A 153 -6.30 -16.16 3.57
C TYR A 153 -7.74 -15.69 3.30
N GLU A 154 -7.96 -14.96 2.21
CA GLU A 154 -9.24 -14.36 1.81
C GLU A 154 -9.82 -14.99 0.54
N ALA A 155 -9.24 -16.11 0.09
CA ALA A 155 -9.62 -16.82 -1.12
C ALA A 155 -9.75 -18.34 -0.90
N PRO A 156 -10.84 -18.81 -0.25
CA PRO A 156 -11.07 -20.22 -0.03
C PRO A 156 -11.02 -21.06 -1.31
N GLY A 157 -10.18 -22.08 -1.32
CA GLY A 157 -9.96 -22.98 -2.45
C GLY A 157 -8.85 -22.57 -3.41
N TYR A 158 -8.20 -21.42 -3.20
CA TYR A 158 -7.05 -20.95 -3.98
C TYR A 158 -5.72 -21.00 -3.21
N GLU A 159 -5.73 -21.44 -1.95
CA GLU A 159 -4.57 -21.36 -1.05
C GLU A 159 -3.33 -22.01 -1.67
N LYS A 160 -3.48 -23.19 -2.24
CA LYS A 160 -2.37 -23.90 -2.88
C LYS A 160 -1.79 -23.13 -4.08
N ASP A 161 -2.66 -22.64 -4.96
CA ASP A 161 -2.23 -21.91 -6.17
C ASP A 161 -1.55 -20.58 -5.81
N ILE A 162 -2.07 -19.88 -4.79
CA ILE A 162 -1.48 -18.65 -4.25
C ILE A 162 -0.13 -18.95 -3.59
N GLU A 163 -0.03 -20.01 -2.79
CA GLU A 163 1.20 -20.40 -2.12
C GLU A 163 2.32 -20.76 -3.12
N GLU A 164 1.99 -21.51 -4.18
CA GLU A 164 2.94 -21.87 -5.24
C GLU A 164 3.43 -20.62 -5.99
N ALA A 165 2.50 -19.71 -6.34
CA ALA A 165 2.82 -18.44 -6.98
C ALA A 165 3.71 -17.55 -6.09
N LEU A 166 3.34 -17.38 -4.81
CA LEU A 166 4.11 -16.58 -3.84
C LEU A 166 5.52 -17.13 -3.64
N ASN A 167 5.67 -18.44 -3.43
CA ASN A 167 6.99 -19.06 -3.25
C ASN A 167 7.91 -18.79 -4.45
N ARG A 168 7.38 -18.81 -5.67
CA ARG A 168 8.13 -18.51 -6.89
C ARG A 168 8.50 -17.03 -6.98
N LEU A 169 7.54 -16.12 -6.74
CA LEU A 169 7.78 -14.68 -6.82
C LEU A 169 8.73 -14.19 -5.71
N ILE A 170 8.52 -14.61 -4.46
CA ILE A 170 9.35 -14.25 -3.30
C ILE A 170 10.80 -14.68 -3.53
N ARG A 171 11.02 -15.89 -4.05
CA ARG A 171 12.36 -16.39 -4.39
C ARG A 171 13.06 -15.46 -5.37
N HIS A 172 12.38 -15.08 -6.45
CA HIS A 172 12.90 -14.16 -7.47
C HIS A 172 13.21 -12.77 -6.90
N ILE A 173 12.29 -12.20 -6.11
CA ILE A 173 12.49 -10.88 -5.48
C ILE A 173 13.69 -10.92 -4.53
N CYS A 174 13.82 -11.96 -3.71
CA CYS A 174 14.95 -12.12 -2.80
C CYS A 174 16.28 -12.27 -3.56
N GLN A 175 16.31 -13.03 -4.65
CA GLN A 175 17.51 -13.25 -5.45
C GLN A 175 17.93 -12.01 -6.27
N SER A 176 16.97 -11.15 -6.61
CA SER A 176 17.23 -9.91 -7.34
C SER A 176 17.60 -8.73 -6.44
N GLN A 177 17.59 -8.90 -5.10
CA GLN A 177 18.09 -7.87 -4.20
C GLN A 177 19.58 -7.67 -4.41
N ARG A 178 19.99 -6.42 -4.68
CA ARG A 178 21.40 -6.07 -4.85
C ARG A 178 22.15 -6.07 -3.52
N ALA A 179 23.48 -6.04 -3.61
CA ALA A 179 24.37 -5.95 -2.44
C ALA A 179 24.16 -4.67 -1.60
N ASP A 180 23.67 -3.59 -2.22
CA ASP A 180 23.30 -2.34 -1.53
C ASP A 180 21.87 -2.37 -0.96
N GLY A 181 21.16 -3.50 -1.06
CA GLY A 181 19.78 -3.68 -0.58
C GLY A 181 18.69 -3.20 -1.52
N MET A 182 19.03 -2.52 -2.62
CA MET A 182 18.06 -1.87 -3.51
C MET A 182 17.61 -2.77 -4.67
N TRP A 183 16.50 -2.36 -5.31
CA TRP A 183 16.00 -2.88 -6.59
C TRP A 183 15.71 -1.71 -7.55
N GLY A 184 15.64 -2.00 -8.85
CA GLY A 184 15.11 -1.07 -9.84
C GLY A 184 16.05 0.07 -10.25
N ASP A 185 17.37 -0.04 -10.02
CA ASP A 185 18.36 1.00 -10.36
C ASP A 185 18.45 1.26 -11.87
N GLU A 186 17.93 0.36 -12.70
CA GLU A 186 17.75 0.52 -14.14
C GLU A 186 16.61 1.47 -14.53
N SER A 187 15.75 1.86 -13.58
CA SER A 187 14.50 2.59 -13.83
C SER A 187 14.61 4.08 -13.58
N TRP A 188 13.54 4.81 -13.94
CA TRP A 188 13.44 6.25 -13.70
C TRP A 188 13.18 6.60 -12.22
N ALA A 189 12.42 5.77 -11.50
CA ALA A 189 12.08 5.93 -10.08
C ALA A 189 12.58 4.74 -9.23
N PRO A 190 13.91 4.54 -9.11
CA PRO A 190 14.50 3.37 -8.46
C PRO A 190 14.14 3.24 -6.97
N ILE A 191 13.91 4.37 -6.30
CA ILE A 191 13.48 4.40 -4.89
C ILE A 191 12.09 3.79 -4.74
N LEU A 192 11.16 4.08 -5.65
CA LEU A 192 9.81 3.53 -5.59
C LEU A 192 9.82 2.03 -5.87
N GLY A 193 10.65 1.56 -6.81
CA GLY A 193 10.87 0.14 -7.05
C GLY A 193 11.44 -0.59 -5.82
N THR A 194 12.41 0.02 -5.15
CA THR A 194 12.97 -0.52 -3.90
C THR A 194 11.93 -0.62 -2.78
N VAL A 195 11.09 0.40 -2.63
CA VAL A 195 10.04 0.45 -1.61
C VAL A 195 8.93 -0.56 -1.89
N LEU A 196 8.51 -0.73 -3.14
CA LEU A 196 7.57 -1.79 -3.53
C LEU A 196 8.16 -3.19 -3.33
N GLY A 197 9.44 -3.39 -3.65
CA GLY A 197 10.14 -4.64 -3.38
C GLY A 197 10.09 -5.00 -1.89
N TRP A 198 10.44 -4.04 -1.03
CA TRP A 198 10.33 -4.20 0.42
C TRP A 198 8.89 -4.44 0.89
N GLU A 199 7.92 -3.66 0.42
CA GLU A 199 6.51 -3.76 0.86
C GLU A 199 5.90 -5.11 0.48
N SER A 200 6.23 -5.62 -0.72
CA SER A 200 5.77 -6.92 -1.18
C SER A 200 6.32 -8.07 -0.32
N LEU A 201 7.60 -8.01 0.05
CA LEU A 201 8.23 -9.01 0.92
C LEU A 201 7.75 -8.90 2.36
N ARG A 202 7.49 -7.67 2.85
CA ARG A 202 6.90 -7.43 4.16
C ARG A 202 5.51 -8.04 4.24
N SER A 203 4.64 -7.77 3.27
CA SER A 203 3.29 -8.35 3.24
C SER A 203 3.35 -9.88 3.17
N ALA A 204 4.24 -10.44 2.34
CA ALA A 204 4.48 -11.88 2.31
C ALA A 204 4.96 -12.45 3.66
N HIS A 205 5.82 -11.72 4.38
CA HIS A 205 6.24 -12.10 5.73
C HIS A 205 5.06 -12.11 6.71
N SER A 206 4.22 -11.08 6.68
CA SER A 206 3.00 -10.99 7.49
C SER A 206 2.01 -12.12 7.17
N ALA A 207 1.99 -12.61 5.92
CA ALA A 207 1.22 -13.77 5.50
C ALA A 207 1.87 -15.12 5.87
N GLY A 208 3.00 -15.12 6.58
CA GLY A 208 3.64 -16.34 7.11
C GLY A 208 4.80 -16.89 6.25
N PHE A 209 5.19 -16.21 5.17
CA PHE A 209 6.28 -16.67 4.31
C PHE A 209 7.67 -16.30 4.87
N LYS A 210 8.64 -17.18 4.63
CA LYS A 210 10.04 -16.92 4.98
C LYS A 210 10.69 -15.99 3.96
N ILE A 211 11.19 -14.86 4.45
CA ILE A 211 11.91 -13.87 3.64
C ILE A 211 13.41 -13.97 3.91
N ASN A 212 14.21 -14.06 2.84
CA ASN A 212 15.67 -14.14 2.92
C ASN A 212 16.38 -12.86 2.44
N ALA A 213 15.65 -11.90 1.89
CA ALA A 213 16.17 -10.56 1.59
C ALA A 213 16.35 -9.73 2.88
N SER A 214 17.26 -8.77 2.84
CA SER A 214 17.61 -7.92 3.98
C SER A 214 16.81 -6.61 3.96
N SER A 215 15.85 -6.48 4.89
CA SER A 215 15.12 -5.23 5.13
C SER A 215 16.04 -4.14 5.72
N ARG A 216 17.01 -4.52 6.55
CA ARG A 216 18.01 -3.59 7.12
C ARG A 216 18.80 -2.87 6.03
N LEU A 217 19.27 -3.61 5.02
CA LEU A 217 20.02 -2.99 3.91
C LEU A 217 19.14 -1.99 3.13
N VAL A 218 17.84 -2.26 2.98
CA VAL A 218 16.90 -1.31 2.37
C VAL A 218 16.85 -0.02 3.17
N ALA A 219 16.63 -0.09 4.48
CA ALA A 219 16.53 1.10 5.34
C ALA A 219 17.83 1.93 5.33
N GLU A 220 18.99 1.25 5.45
CA GLU A 220 20.31 1.89 5.36
C GLU A 220 20.53 2.60 4.02
N ALA A 221 20.12 1.97 2.92
CA ALA A 221 20.21 2.56 1.59
C ALA A 221 19.29 3.78 1.46
N LEU A 222 18.06 3.73 1.97
CA LEU A 222 17.12 4.84 1.91
C LEU A 222 17.60 6.05 2.73
N ILE A 223 18.06 5.85 3.97
CA ILE A 223 18.67 6.93 4.78
C ILE A 223 19.88 7.54 4.06
N LYS A 224 20.76 6.70 3.48
CA LYS A 224 21.90 7.19 2.70
C LYS A 224 21.44 8.07 1.53
N ARG A 225 20.41 7.66 0.79
CA ARG A 225 19.87 8.42 -0.34
C ARG A 225 19.23 9.75 0.09
N LEU A 226 18.52 9.77 1.21
CA LEU A 226 17.99 11.03 1.79
C LEU A 226 19.14 11.99 2.17
N ARG A 227 20.22 11.46 2.76
CA ARG A 227 21.42 12.23 3.10
C ARG A 227 22.16 12.78 1.88
N ASP A 228 22.24 12.00 0.80
CA ASP A 228 22.89 12.45 -0.44
C ASP A 228 22.05 13.53 -1.13
N LYS A 229 20.71 13.43 -1.07
CA LYS A 229 19.79 14.45 -1.60
C LYS A 229 19.89 15.78 -0.86
N SER A 230 20.16 15.81 0.45
CA SER A 230 20.32 17.07 1.17
C SER A 230 21.43 17.97 0.60
N LYS A 231 22.26 17.43 -0.30
CA LYS A 231 23.33 18.11 -1.02
C LYS A 231 22.96 18.55 -2.45
N ASP A 232 21.86 18.06 -3.03
CA ASP A 232 21.46 18.31 -4.42
C ASP A 232 20.01 18.85 -4.52
N LYS A 233 19.81 19.94 -5.28
CA LYS A 233 18.49 20.57 -5.45
C LYS A 233 17.73 19.91 -6.60
N GLY A 234 17.20 18.72 -6.35
CA GLY A 234 16.27 18.06 -7.28
C GLY A 234 14.95 18.82 -7.46
N GLY A 235 14.27 18.63 -8.59
CA GLY A 235 12.93 19.18 -8.84
C GLY A 235 11.87 18.62 -7.89
N TRP A 236 10.74 19.32 -7.76
CA TRP A 236 9.67 18.97 -6.80
C TRP A 236 9.22 17.50 -6.89
N MET A 237 9.10 16.97 -8.11
CA MET A 237 8.63 15.61 -8.40
C MET A 237 9.57 14.56 -7.80
N HIS A 238 10.87 14.72 -8.07
CA HIS A 238 11.91 13.87 -7.52
C HIS A 238 12.01 13.96 -6.00
N THR A 239 11.74 15.13 -5.42
CA THR A 239 11.66 15.29 -3.97
C THR A 239 10.45 14.55 -3.40
N PHE A 240 9.27 14.72 -4.00
CA PHE A 240 8.03 14.19 -3.48
C PHE A 240 8.03 12.66 -3.44
N TYR A 241 8.18 11.96 -4.59
CA TYR A 241 8.05 10.50 -4.58
C TYR A 241 9.17 9.83 -3.75
N LYS A 242 10.38 10.40 -3.72
CA LYS A 242 11.50 9.84 -2.94
C LYS A 242 11.24 9.94 -1.44
N ASN A 243 10.84 11.12 -0.97
CA ASN A 243 10.49 11.30 0.44
C ASN A 243 9.29 10.39 0.76
N ALA A 244 8.21 10.48 0.00
CA ALA A 244 6.99 9.71 0.17
C ALA A 244 7.23 8.20 0.30
N SER A 245 8.01 7.64 -0.65
CA SER A 245 8.31 6.21 -0.67
C SER A 245 9.23 5.81 0.49
N SER A 246 10.21 6.65 0.83
CA SER A 246 11.14 6.35 1.92
C SER A 246 10.44 6.36 3.29
N LEU A 247 9.48 7.25 3.50
CA LEU A 247 8.73 7.34 4.77
C LEU A 247 8.09 6.00 5.13
N ARG A 248 7.45 5.34 4.17
CA ARG A 248 6.76 4.06 4.41
C ARG A 248 7.68 2.98 5.00
N VAL A 249 8.91 2.87 4.48
CA VAL A 249 9.89 1.87 4.93
C VAL A 249 10.54 2.31 6.24
N LEU A 250 11.01 3.56 6.30
CA LEU A 250 11.76 4.07 7.43
C LEU A 250 10.90 4.12 8.70
N TYR A 251 9.61 4.44 8.55
CA TYR A 251 8.65 4.35 9.64
C TYR A 251 8.62 2.95 10.25
N SER A 252 8.47 1.91 9.41
CA SER A 252 8.38 0.51 9.86
C SER A 252 9.70 -0.15 10.22
N MET A 253 10.81 0.57 10.05
CA MET A 253 12.15 0.10 10.40
C MET A 253 12.70 0.87 11.61
N ASP A 254 11.83 1.58 12.32
CA ASP A 254 12.13 2.34 13.55
C ASP A 254 13.13 3.50 13.36
N TYR A 255 13.12 4.15 12.20
CA TYR A 255 13.93 5.36 11.92
C TYR A 255 13.16 6.66 12.23
N ARG A 256 12.11 6.59 13.04
CA ARG A 256 11.18 7.70 13.31
C ARG A 256 11.87 8.89 14.00
N ASP A 257 12.86 8.62 14.84
CA ASP A 257 13.64 9.63 15.55
C ASP A 257 14.83 10.17 14.73
N ASP A 258 15.07 9.66 13.51
CA ASP A 258 16.15 10.15 12.66
C ASP A 258 15.81 11.57 12.13
N PRO A 259 16.68 12.58 12.29
CA PRO A 259 16.42 13.93 11.80
C PRO A 259 16.14 14.01 10.29
N LEU A 260 16.71 13.10 9.48
CA LEU A 260 16.44 13.05 8.04
C LEU A 260 15.03 12.50 7.75
N PHE A 261 14.50 11.63 8.61
CA PHE A 261 13.12 11.17 8.51
C PHE A 261 12.17 12.34 8.80
N ALA A 262 12.35 13.03 9.93
CA ALA A 262 11.55 14.20 10.29
C ALA A 262 11.58 15.28 9.18
N GLN A 263 12.77 15.64 8.69
CA GLN A 263 12.91 16.60 7.59
C GLN A 263 12.21 16.13 6.31
N SER A 264 12.21 14.82 6.03
CA SER A 264 11.54 14.28 4.84
C SER A 264 10.03 14.38 4.93
N VAL A 265 9.45 14.26 6.13
CA VAL A 265 8.03 14.51 6.40
C VAL A 265 7.71 15.98 6.17
N GLU A 266 8.47 16.90 6.79
CA GLU A 266 8.27 18.34 6.64
C GLU A 266 8.32 18.78 5.17
N ASP A 267 9.36 18.35 4.45
CA ASP A 267 9.54 18.60 3.01
C ASP A 267 8.32 18.12 2.20
N LEU A 268 7.82 16.93 2.52
CA LEU A 268 6.69 16.33 1.83
C LEU A 268 5.42 17.13 2.07
N LEU A 269 5.12 17.46 3.32
CA LEU A 269 3.94 18.24 3.69
C LEU A 269 3.98 19.66 3.13
N ALA A 270 5.18 20.26 3.04
CA ALA A 270 5.37 21.55 2.40
C ALA A 270 5.02 21.53 0.89
N LEU A 271 5.20 20.40 0.22
CA LEU A 271 4.88 20.20 -1.20
C LEU A 271 3.41 19.86 -1.46
N THR A 272 2.64 19.47 -0.45
CA THR A 272 1.28 18.92 -0.61
C THR A 272 0.19 19.84 -0.08
N LYS A 273 0.31 21.14 -0.39
CA LYS A 273 -0.78 22.12 -0.18
C LYS A 273 -1.92 21.86 -1.17
N GLU A 274 -3.15 22.27 -0.81
CA GLU A 274 -4.40 21.91 -1.53
C GLU A 274 -4.34 22.15 -3.05
N ARG A 275 -3.63 23.19 -3.51
CA ARG A 275 -3.26 23.43 -4.91
C ARG A 275 -1.76 23.45 -5.04
N SER A 276 -1.21 22.33 -5.52
CA SER A 276 0.22 22.16 -5.76
C SER A 276 0.45 21.37 -7.05
N PRO A 277 1.58 21.60 -7.74
CA PRO A 277 2.00 20.77 -8.87
C PRO A 277 2.06 19.29 -8.52
N THR A 278 2.33 18.95 -7.26
CA THR A 278 2.30 17.59 -6.72
C THR A 278 1.04 16.86 -7.11
N PHE A 279 -0.12 17.48 -6.89
CA PHE A 279 -1.41 16.90 -7.25
C PHE A 279 -1.76 17.12 -8.72
N GLU A 280 -1.63 18.35 -9.23
CA GLU A 280 -2.17 18.74 -10.55
C GLU A 280 -1.39 18.14 -11.72
N LEU A 281 -0.13 17.77 -11.51
CA LEU A 281 0.71 17.16 -12.53
C LEU A 281 1.04 15.70 -12.21
N ALA A 282 0.40 15.06 -11.22
CA ALA A 282 0.75 13.72 -10.77
C ALA A 282 0.82 12.68 -11.90
N GLY A 283 1.89 11.89 -11.95
CA GLY A 283 1.99 10.63 -12.68
C GLY A 283 1.58 9.45 -11.79
N GLY A 284 1.58 8.24 -12.35
CA GLY A 284 1.26 7.02 -11.60
C GLY A 284 2.17 6.77 -10.39
N GLU A 285 3.43 7.21 -10.45
CA GLU A 285 4.37 7.16 -9.35
C GLU A 285 3.91 8.00 -8.15
N GLU A 286 3.40 9.21 -8.39
CA GLU A 286 2.83 10.08 -7.36
C GLU A 286 1.52 9.50 -6.82
N PHE A 287 0.65 8.97 -7.68
CA PHE A 287 -0.59 8.31 -7.24
C PHE A 287 -0.31 7.14 -6.29
N LEU A 288 0.66 6.30 -6.61
CA LEU A 288 1.08 5.21 -5.73
C LEU A 288 1.73 5.74 -4.44
N SER A 289 2.55 6.79 -4.56
CA SER A 289 3.18 7.45 -3.40
C SER A 289 2.14 8.01 -2.43
N TYR A 290 0.99 8.51 -2.91
CA TYR A 290 -0.09 8.96 -2.05
C TYR A 290 -0.60 7.86 -1.12
N TYR A 291 -0.77 6.65 -1.67
CA TYR A 291 -1.21 5.50 -0.89
C TYR A 291 -0.17 5.11 0.16
N LEU A 292 1.11 5.03 -0.24
CA LEU A 292 2.20 4.64 0.66
C LEU A 292 2.36 5.62 1.84
N VAL A 293 2.25 6.93 1.58
CA VAL A 293 2.29 7.96 2.62
C VAL A 293 1.05 7.89 3.50
N THR A 294 -0.13 7.69 2.91
CA THR A 294 -1.38 7.57 3.67
C THR A 294 -1.35 6.39 4.65
N GLN A 295 -0.83 5.24 4.21
CA GLN A 295 -0.62 4.08 5.07
C GLN A 295 0.30 4.37 6.26
N CYS A 296 1.36 5.16 6.05
CA CYS A 296 2.27 5.58 7.10
C CYS A 296 1.59 6.57 8.07
N MET A 297 0.99 7.63 7.54
CA MET A 297 0.51 8.74 8.36
C MET A 297 -0.74 8.41 9.18
N LEU A 298 -1.57 7.47 8.71
CA LEU A 298 -2.74 6.99 9.47
C LEU A 298 -2.37 6.18 10.74
N LYS A 299 -1.09 5.80 10.92
CA LYS A 299 -0.63 5.10 12.13
C LYS A 299 -0.47 6.01 13.34
N GLU A 300 -0.35 7.32 13.13
CA GLU A 300 -0.24 8.30 14.23
C GLU A 300 -1.38 9.33 14.14
N PRO A 301 -2.62 8.94 14.46
CA PRO A 301 -3.78 9.82 14.35
C PRO A 301 -3.69 11.06 15.26
N ASP A 302 -2.94 10.95 16.37
CA ASP A 302 -2.72 12.04 17.34
C ASP A 302 -1.62 13.01 16.91
N ASN A 303 -0.84 12.68 15.86
CA ASN A 303 0.16 13.57 15.30
C ASN A 303 -0.53 14.66 14.48
N ALA A 304 -0.64 15.86 15.04
CA ALA A 304 -1.38 16.99 14.45
C ALA A 304 -0.84 17.44 13.08
N GLU A 305 0.43 17.20 12.78
CA GLU A 305 1.01 17.50 11.48
C GLU A 305 0.56 16.46 10.44
N TRP A 306 0.64 15.18 10.80
CA TRP A 306 0.29 14.05 9.93
C TRP A 306 -1.21 13.92 9.71
N ALA A 307 -2.02 14.27 10.71
CA ALA A 307 -3.48 14.31 10.62
C ALA A 307 -3.98 15.24 9.49
N GLN A 308 -3.16 16.19 9.04
CA GLN A 308 -3.48 17.07 7.91
C GLN A 308 -3.40 16.34 6.57
N TRP A 309 -2.51 15.36 6.42
CA TRP A 309 -2.23 14.73 5.13
C TRP A 309 -3.47 14.17 4.43
N HIS A 310 -4.19 13.26 5.10
CA HIS A 310 -5.28 12.53 4.48
C HIS A 310 -6.42 13.46 4.00
N PRO A 311 -6.88 14.45 4.79
CA PRO A 311 -7.80 15.49 4.30
C PRO A 311 -7.32 16.23 3.05
N HIS A 312 -6.03 16.58 2.95
CA HIS A 312 -5.49 17.32 1.81
C HIS A 312 -5.47 16.46 0.54
N VAL A 313 -4.92 15.25 0.61
CA VAL A 313 -4.86 14.35 -0.56
C VAL A 313 -6.26 13.91 -0.99
N ARG A 314 -7.19 13.68 -0.05
CA ARG A 314 -8.60 13.36 -0.35
C ARG A 314 -9.26 14.47 -1.16
N LYS A 315 -9.18 15.72 -0.70
CA LYS A 315 -9.74 16.88 -1.42
C LYS A 315 -9.12 17.06 -2.80
N ALA A 316 -7.82 16.79 -2.93
CA ALA A 316 -7.13 16.85 -4.22
C ALA A 316 -7.65 15.76 -5.17
N LEU A 317 -7.75 14.51 -4.72
CA LEU A 317 -8.24 13.39 -5.53
C LEU A 317 -9.69 13.58 -5.97
N ILE A 318 -10.58 14.06 -5.10
CA ILE A 318 -11.97 14.39 -5.47
C ILE A 318 -12.00 15.38 -6.63
N ARG A 319 -11.21 16.46 -6.55
CA ARG A 319 -11.16 17.51 -7.58
C ARG A 319 -10.58 17.01 -8.90
N LEU A 320 -9.60 16.11 -8.85
CA LEU A 320 -8.86 15.61 -10.01
C LEU A 320 -9.54 14.43 -10.72
N GLN A 321 -10.64 13.90 -10.18
CA GLN A 321 -11.35 12.79 -10.81
C GLN A 321 -11.92 13.19 -12.17
N ASN A 322 -11.68 12.37 -13.19
CA ASN A 322 -12.22 12.56 -14.53
C ASN A 322 -13.76 12.46 -14.56
N GLY A 323 -14.36 12.94 -15.65
CA GLY A 323 -15.81 12.88 -15.86
C GLY A 323 -16.39 11.45 -15.88
N ASP A 324 -15.59 10.45 -16.26
CA ASP A 324 -15.99 9.04 -16.29
C ASP A 324 -15.72 8.29 -14.96
N GLY A 325 -15.15 8.96 -13.97
CA GLY A 325 -14.81 8.39 -12.67
C GLY A 325 -13.35 7.93 -12.53
N SER A 326 -12.58 7.89 -13.61
CA SER A 326 -11.16 7.50 -13.58
C SER A 326 -10.25 8.61 -13.05
N TRP A 327 -8.99 8.25 -12.79
CA TRP A 327 -7.85 9.18 -12.70
C TRP A 327 -6.81 8.81 -13.76
N THR A 328 -6.08 9.81 -14.24
CA THR A 328 -5.05 9.63 -15.28
C THR A 328 -3.76 10.32 -14.82
N GLY A 329 -2.61 9.70 -15.07
CA GLY A 329 -1.32 10.34 -14.85
C GLY A 329 -0.99 11.36 -15.94
N HIS A 330 -0.34 12.46 -15.57
CA HIS A 330 0.04 13.54 -16.50
C HIS A 330 1.49 13.44 -16.99
N HIS A 331 2.33 12.63 -16.35
CA HIS A 331 3.68 12.30 -16.78
C HIS A 331 4.06 10.87 -16.39
N CYS A 332 5.19 10.39 -16.92
CA CYS A 332 5.78 9.07 -16.67
C CYS A 332 4.81 7.89 -16.87
N ILE A 333 4.12 7.44 -15.82
CA ILE A 333 3.03 6.46 -15.90
C ILE A 333 1.70 7.19 -16.09
N ARG A 334 1.08 7.00 -17.26
CA ARG A 334 -0.20 7.63 -17.64
C ARG A 334 -1.39 6.66 -17.64
N ASP A 335 -1.16 5.45 -17.14
CA ASP A 335 -2.12 4.34 -17.13
C ASP A 335 -3.33 4.69 -16.26
N ARG A 336 -4.52 4.80 -16.86
CA ARG A 336 -5.76 5.14 -16.15
C ARG A 336 -6.14 4.10 -15.12
N THR A 337 -5.96 2.82 -15.44
CA THR A 337 -6.23 1.72 -14.50
C THR A 337 -5.35 1.83 -13.27
N PHE A 338 -4.04 1.99 -13.48
CA PHE A 338 -3.06 2.07 -12.39
C PHE A 338 -3.33 3.29 -11.49
N CYS A 339 -3.51 4.47 -12.08
CA CYS A 339 -3.77 5.70 -11.36
C CYS A 339 -5.11 5.65 -10.60
N THR A 340 -6.16 5.11 -11.22
CA THR A 340 -7.47 4.96 -10.57
C THR A 340 -7.41 3.99 -9.40
N ALA A 341 -6.74 2.85 -9.55
CA ALA A 341 -6.54 1.90 -8.46
C ALA A 341 -5.77 2.54 -7.29
N ALA A 342 -4.66 3.21 -7.54
CA ALA A 342 -3.87 3.88 -6.51
C ALA A 342 -4.62 5.03 -5.81
N ALA A 343 -5.39 5.83 -6.57
CA ALA A 343 -6.26 6.86 -6.01
C ALA A 343 -7.34 6.27 -5.09
N LEU A 344 -7.98 5.19 -5.52
CA LEU A 344 -8.97 4.48 -4.70
C LEU A 344 -8.36 3.88 -3.44
N MET A 345 -7.19 3.23 -3.55
CA MET A 345 -6.47 2.71 -2.39
C MET A 345 -6.15 3.82 -1.38
N THR A 346 -5.77 5.01 -1.85
CA THR A 346 -5.58 6.18 -0.99
C THR A 346 -6.88 6.60 -0.29
N LEU A 347 -7.95 6.82 -1.05
CA LEU A 347 -9.25 7.27 -0.50
C LEU A 347 -9.88 6.26 0.47
N LEU A 348 -9.65 4.96 0.25
CA LEU A 348 -10.18 3.86 1.05
C LEU A 348 -9.24 3.43 2.18
N SER A 349 -8.06 4.04 2.33
CA SER A 349 -7.07 3.64 3.35
C SER A 349 -7.62 3.70 4.78
N THR A 350 -8.59 4.58 5.05
CA THR A 350 -9.27 4.68 6.35
C THR A 350 -10.21 3.52 6.68
N ASN A 351 -10.40 2.56 5.77
CA ASN A 351 -11.11 1.31 6.05
C ASN A 351 -10.24 0.26 6.75
N TYR A 352 -8.91 0.37 6.67
CA TYR A 352 -7.96 -0.58 7.28
C TYR A 352 -8.17 -2.05 6.87
N HIS A 353 -8.57 -2.31 5.61
CA HIS A 353 -8.80 -3.68 5.12
C HIS A 353 -7.54 -4.41 4.62
N LEU A 354 -6.48 -3.68 4.29
CA LEU A 354 -5.18 -4.28 3.93
C LEU A 354 -4.29 -4.36 5.17
N SER A 355 -3.38 -5.34 5.18
CA SER A 355 -2.37 -5.47 6.22
C SER A 355 -1.55 -4.18 6.33
N VAL A 356 -1.38 -3.68 7.55
CA VAL A 356 -0.51 -2.56 7.82
C VAL A 356 0.55 -3.02 8.82
N SER A 357 1.81 -2.63 8.60
CA SER A 357 2.90 -2.98 9.53
C SER A 357 2.64 -2.35 10.90
N ASP A 358 2.79 -3.13 11.97
CA ASP A 358 2.82 -2.68 13.36
C ASP A 358 4.23 -2.70 13.97
N LEU A 359 5.23 -3.08 13.16
CA LEU A 359 6.64 -2.91 13.50
C LEU A 359 7.07 -1.49 13.18
#